data_AF-A0AAD8E0B3-F1
#
_entry.id   AF-A0AAD8E0B3-F1
#
_cell.length_a   1.000
_cell.length_b   1.000
_cell.length_c   1.000
_cell.angle_alpha   90.00
_cell.angle_beta   90.00
_cell.angle_gamma   90.00
#
_symmetry.space_group_name_H-M   'P 1'
#
loop_
_entity.id
_entity.type
_entity.pdbx_description
1 polymer ?
#
loop_
_entity_poly.entity_id
_entity_poly.type
_entity_poly.pdbx_seq_one_letter_code
_entity_poly.pdbx_strand_id
1 'polypeptide(L)'
;MRYQILLLHNRHRDNIAMGLEPGQPPATNMRKMYWDYELEHMAEVWARQCQKRHDECRNTVRFNVLQNMDVRAVVSRVTEAQLLADAVGAWFSGSRVLPPDHVWSFRLSNCSAPGGCNAHWYSAAAWASTWRLGCSQALCTAKKPSCVQFRQRRTISKVKPPSTSIPTATRTSNILRRTKYMTSAKSSWFQDYVTTDSSNRRKESPLHRGIVPQTENKVKQHSETKILAYTFCNYGPAGNIDGFPIYEAGHTCANCPQGSLCGDRTHRALCSVLGDPDFVTET
;
A
#
# COMPACT_ATOMS: atom_id res chain seq x y z
N MET A 1 1.15 3.78 -15.94
CA MET A 1 1.43 3.77 -14.50
C MET A 1 2.64 4.61 -14.07
N ARG A 2 3.90 4.15 -14.23
CA ARG A 2 5.12 4.75 -13.62
C ARG A 2 5.27 6.26 -13.83
N TYR A 3 5.32 6.68 -15.09
CA TYR A 3 5.51 8.08 -15.48
C TYR A 3 4.45 8.99 -14.82
N GLN A 4 3.19 8.56 -14.83
CA GLN A 4 2.10 9.35 -14.28
C GLN A 4 2.23 9.53 -12.77
N ILE A 5 2.51 8.46 -12.02
CA ILE A 5 2.65 8.55 -10.56
C ILE A 5 3.84 9.46 -10.19
N LEU A 6 4.98 9.28 -10.87
CA LEU A 6 6.16 10.10 -10.62
C LEU A 6 5.92 11.57 -10.94
N LEU A 7 5.29 11.85 -12.08
CA LEU A 7 4.92 13.20 -12.50
C LEU A 7 3.98 13.87 -11.50
N LEU A 8 2.96 13.15 -11.01
CA LEU A 8 2.02 13.68 -10.03
C LEU A 8 2.71 13.99 -8.69
N HIS A 9 3.60 13.11 -8.22
CA HIS A 9 4.37 13.37 -7.00
C HIS A 9 5.27 14.60 -7.15
N ASN A 10 6.05 14.67 -8.22
CA ASN A 10 6.92 15.82 -8.46
C ASN A 10 6.12 17.11 -8.66
N ARG A 11 4.98 17.08 -9.35
CA ARG A 11 4.09 18.25 -9.48
C ARG A 11 3.59 18.75 -8.12
N HIS A 12 3.13 17.86 -7.24
CA HIS A 12 2.69 18.27 -5.91
C HIS A 12 3.87 18.82 -5.09
N ARG A 13 5.03 18.17 -5.14
CA ARG A 13 6.25 18.65 -4.45
C ARG A 13 6.71 20.02 -4.96
N ASP A 14 6.62 20.26 -6.27
CA ASP A 14 6.96 21.54 -6.91
C ASP A 14 5.98 22.63 -6.47
N ASN A 15 4.67 22.33 -6.42
CA ASN A 15 3.66 23.24 -5.87
C ASN A 15 3.90 23.55 -4.39
N ILE A 16 4.25 22.57 -3.57
CA ILE A 16 4.62 22.78 -2.16
C ILE A 16 5.83 23.70 -2.08
N ALA A 17 6.88 23.42 -2.85
CA ALA A 17 8.10 24.21 -2.83
C ALA A 17 7.87 25.67 -3.24
N MET A 18 6.96 25.94 -4.18
CA MET A 18 6.54 27.29 -4.57
C MET A 18 5.52 27.95 -3.62
N GLY A 19 5.01 27.24 -2.60
CA GLY A 19 3.96 27.74 -1.72
C GLY A 19 2.58 27.83 -2.39
N LEU A 20 2.34 27.05 -3.44
CA LEU A 20 1.06 26.95 -4.14
C LEU A 20 0.15 25.85 -3.58
N GLU A 21 0.68 24.97 -2.73
CA GLU A 21 -0.12 23.94 -2.05
C GLU A 21 -0.92 24.56 -0.88
N PRO A 22 -2.27 24.50 -0.90
CA PRO A 22 -3.09 25.17 0.10
C PRO A 22 -2.81 24.71 1.53
N GLY A 23 -2.66 25.68 2.44
CA GLY A 23 -2.47 25.41 3.88
C GLY A 23 -1.04 25.03 4.26
N GLN A 24 -0.07 25.11 3.33
CA GLN A 24 1.31 24.69 3.56
C GLN A 24 2.29 25.81 3.19
N PRO A 25 3.36 26.03 3.98
CA PRO A 25 4.37 27.02 3.67
C PRO A 25 5.29 26.54 2.52
N PRO A 26 5.94 27.47 1.79
CA PRO A 26 6.90 27.11 0.74
C PRO A 26 8.11 26.35 1.31
N ALA A 27 8.77 25.54 0.49
CA ALA A 27 9.88 24.68 0.91
C ALA A 27 11.22 25.12 0.31
N THR A 28 12.26 25.17 1.14
CA THR A 28 13.61 25.61 0.74
C THR A 28 14.47 24.49 0.17
N ASN A 29 14.19 23.23 0.51
CA ASN A 29 15.08 22.09 0.30
C ASN A 29 14.41 20.86 -0.37
N MET A 30 13.29 21.07 -1.07
CA MET A 30 12.47 19.99 -1.62
C MET A 30 13.18 19.26 -2.78
N ARG A 31 13.54 17.98 -2.60
CA ARG A 31 14.24 17.21 -3.64
C ARG A 31 13.29 16.67 -4.71
N LYS A 32 13.75 16.62 -5.97
CA LYS A 32 13.05 15.91 -7.05
C LYS A 32 13.08 14.39 -6.81
N MET A 33 11.95 13.73 -6.99
CA MET A 33 11.86 12.27 -6.94
C MET A 33 12.17 11.63 -8.28
N TYR A 34 12.74 10.43 -8.22
CA TYR A 34 13.03 9.56 -9.36
C TYR A 34 12.51 8.16 -9.11
N TRP A 35 12.18 7.46 -10.19
CA TRP A 35 11.68 6.10 -10.09
C TRP A 35 12.77 5.14 -9.59
N ASP A 36 12.35 4.16 -8.79
CA ASP A 36 13.20 3.09 -8.28
C ASP A 36 12.53 1.73 -8.50
N TYR A 37 13.16 0.91 -9.33
CA TYR A 37 12.63 -0.40 -9.73
C TYR A 37 12.66 -1.43 -8.59
N GLU A 38 13.60 -1.31 -7.64
CA GLU A 38 13.64 -2.18 -6.46
C GLU A 38 12.43 -1.89 -5.56
N LEU A 39 12.14 -0.61 -5.33
CA LEU A 39 10.97 -0.17 -4.55
C LEU A 39 9.65 -0.56 -5.21
N GLU A 40 9.55 -0.44 -6.53
CA GLU A 40 8.38 -0.85 -7.31
C GLU A 40 8.14 -2.35 -7.19
N HIS A 41 9.19 -3.18 -7.34
CA HIS A 41 9.06 -4.62 -7.28
C HIS A 41 8.51 -5.09 -5.92
N MET A 42 9.00 -4.50 -4.82
CA MET A 42 8.46 -4.80 -3.49
C MET A 42 7.00 -4.34 -3.35
N ALA A 43 6.65 -3.17 -3.87
CA ALA A 43 5.27 -2.68 -3.88
C ALA A 43 4.34 -3.61 -4.68
N GLU A 44 4.82 -4.17 -5.80
CA GLU A 44 4.07 -5.13 -6.62
C GLU A 44 3.81 -6.44 -5.89
N VAL A 45 4.85 -7.03 -5.29
CA VAL A 45 4.73 -8.25 -4.49
C VAL A 45 3.70 -8.06 -3.38
N TRP A 46 3.67 -6.90 -2.75
CA TRP A 46 2.71 -6.59 -1.69
C TRP A 46 1.29 -6.33 -2.22
N ALA A 47 1.14 -5.55 -3.29
CA ALA A 47 -0.16 -5.24 -3.89
C ALA A 47 -0.91 -6.52 -4.29
N ARG A 48 -0.19 -7.49 -4.87
CA ARG A 48 -0.75 -8.78 -5.32
C ARG A 48 -1.23 -9.68 -4.19
N GLN A 49 -0.92 -9.37 -2.93
CA GLN A 49 -1.46 -10.09 -1.77
C GLN A 49 -2.89 -9.67 -1.41
N CYS A 50 -3.40 -8.58 -1.98
CA CYS A 50 -4.77 -8.10 -1.75
C CYS A 50 -5.13 -7.87 -0.27
N GLN A 51 -4.15 -7.45 0.54
CA GLN A 51 -4.30 -7.20 1.97
C GLN A 51 -4.29 -5.70 2.26
N LYS A 52 -5.30 -5.20 2.97
CA LYS A 52 -5.37 -3.78 3.38
C LYS A 52 -4.55 -3.57 4.66
N ARG A 53 -3.24 -3.70 4.55
CA ARG A 53 -2.27 -3.40 5.62
C ARG A 53 -0.91 -3.04 5.03
N HIS A 54 -0.07 -2.41 5.83
CA HIS A 54 1.29 -2.08 5.44
C HIS A 54 2.21 -3.30 5.40
N ASP A 55 3.20 -3.25 4.51
CA ASP A 55 4.29 -4.23 4.45
C ASP A 55 5.23 -4.07 5.65
N GLU A 56 5.56 -5.15 6.35
CA GLU A 56 6.48 -5.14 7.48
C GLU A 56 7.95 -5.23 7.03
N CYS A 57 8.22 -5.80 5.85
CA CYS A 57 9.55 -6.22 5.40
C CYS A 57 9.97 -5.53 4.09
N ARG A 58 9.84 -4.19 4.03
CA ARG A 58 10.08 -3.37 2.82
C ARG A 58 11.42 -2.63 2.78
N ASN A 59 12.25 -2.74 3.81
CA ASN A 59 13.54 -2.05 3.85
C ASN A 59 14.52 -2.67 2.85
N THR A 60 15.36 -1.84 2.26
CA THR A 60 16.43 -2.27 1.34
C THR A 60 17.78 -2.17 2.02
N VAL A 61 18.82 -2.72 1.39
CA VAL A 61 20.22 -2.51 1.82
C VAL A 61 20.62 -1.03 1.67
N ARG A 62 20.00 -0.30 0.73
CA ARG A 62 20.34 1.10 0.42
C ARG A 62 19.75 2.09 1.42
N PHE A 63 18.53 1.84 1.90
CA PHE A 63 17.84 2.71 2.86
C PHE A 63 16.59 2.04 3.46
N ASN A 64 16.18 2.53 4.62
CA ASN A 64 14.85 2.30 5.18
C ASN A 64 13.77 2.84 4.25
N VAL A 65 12.60 2.20 4.25
CA VAL A 65 11.52 2.50 3.30
C VAL A 65 10.21 2.81 4.01
N LEU A 66 9.62 3.94 3.66
CA LEU A 66 8.27 4.32 4.07
C LEU A 66 7.26 3.88 3.01
N GLN A 67 5.98 3.74 3.37
CA GLN A 67 4.95 3.25 2.45
C GLN A 67 3.64 3.99 2.59
N ASN A 68 3.08 4.43 1.46
CA ASN A 68 1.68 4.79 1.35
C ASN A 68 0.89 3.65 0.71
N MET A 69 -0.36 3.52 1.12
CA MET A 69 -1.32 2.54 0.62
C MET A 69 -2.63 3.24 0.32
N ASP A 70 -3.24 2.88 -0.81
CA ASP A 70 -4.61 3.25 -1.15
C ASP A 70 -5.37 2.01 -1.62
N VAL A 71 -6.58 1.82 -1.11
CA VAL A 71 -7.46 0.71 -1.50
C VAL A 71 -8.84 1.26 -1.84
N ARG A 72 -9.23 1.14 -3.10
CA ARG A 72 -10.46 1.71 -3.64
C ARG A 72 -11.27 0.70 -4.43
N ALA A 73 -12.59 0.85 -4.40
CA ALA A 73 -13.45 0.10 -5.31
C ALA A 73 -13.30 0.67 -6.73
N VAL A 74 -13.14 -0.22 -7.71
CA VAL A 74 -13.15 0.13 -9.12
C VAL A 74 -14.59 0.17 -9.58
N VAL A 75 -15.06 1.36 -9.96
CA VAL A 75 -16.38 1.56 -10.55
C VAL A 75 -16.28 1.49 -12.08
N SER A 76 -17.41 1.29 -12.75
CA SER A 76 -17.45 1.25 -14.22
C SER A 76 -16.97 2.58 -14.82
N ARG A 77 -16.34 2.52 -16.00
CA ARG A 77 -15.85 3.67 -16.78
C ARG A 77 -14.71 4.48 -16.16
N VAL A 78 -14.07 4.01 -15.09
CA VAL A 78 -12.86 4.63 -14.54
C VAL A 78 -11.62 4.05 -15.22
N THR A 79 -10.71 4.95 -15.62
CA THR A 79 -9.42 4.56 -16.21
C THR A 79 -8.40 4.27 -15.12
N GLU A 80 -7.41 3.43 -15.43
CA GLU A 80 -6.26 3.21 -14.54
C GLU A 80 -5.59 4.54 -14.16
N ALA A 81 -5.44 5.45 -15.13
CA ALA A 81 -4.88 6.76 -14.92
C ALA A 81 -5.66 7.58 -13.87
N GLN A 82 -6.99 7.52 -13.88
CA GLN A 82 -7.80 8.21 -12.88
C GLN A 82 -7.61 7.59 -11.49
N LEU A 83 -7.59 6.25 -11.38
CA LEU A 83 -7.36 5.56 -10.10
C LEU A 83 -6.02 5.98 -9.47
N LEU A 84 -4.96 6.06 -10.28
CA LEU A 84 -3.65 6.51 -9.85
C LEU A 84 -3.67 7.99 -9.44
N ALA A 85 -4.37 8.84 -10.20
CA ALA A 85 -4.49 10.26 -9.91
C ALA A 85 -5.20 10.51 -8.58
N ASP A 86 -6.35 9.88 -8.32
CA ASP A 86 -7.00 10.09 -7.02
C ASP A 86 -6.27 9.39 -5.88
N ALA A 87 -5.44 8.37 -6.11
CA ALA A 87 -4.61 7.78 -5.04
C ALA A 87 -3.54 8.78 -4.58
N VAL A 88 -2.80 9.36 -5.54
CA VAL A 88 -1.80 10.39 -5.23
C VAL A 88 -2.46 11.64 -4.66
N GLY A 89 -3.57 12.09 -5.25
CA GLY A 89 -4.33 13.23 -4.75
C GLY A 89 -4.86 13.03 -3.32
N ALA A 90 -5.33 11.82 -2.98
CA ALA A 90 -5.76 11.48 -1.63
C ALA A 90 -4.61 11.57 -0.63
N TRP A 91 -3.40 11.10 -0.97
CA TRP A 91 -2.23 11.25 -0.10
C TRP A 91 -1.86 12.71 0.11
N PHE A 92 -1.86 13.53 -0.95
CA PHE A 92 -1.53 14.95 -0.82
C PHE A 92 -2.63 15.78 -0.17
N SER A 93 -3.90 15.33 -0.17
CA SER A 93 -5.01 16.06 0.48
C SER A 93 -4.83 16.31 1.98
N GLY A 94 -3.91 15.57 2.63
CA GLY A 94 -3.51 15.82 4.01
C GLY A 94 -2.88 17.21 4.25
N SER A 95 -2.39 17.88 3.19
CA SER A 95 -1.89 19.26 3.23
C SER A 95 -2.89 20.25 3.83
N ARG A 96 -4.18 20.05 3.55
CA ARG A 96 -5.25 20.98 3.98
C ARG A 96 -5.57 20.89 5.46
N VAL A 97 -5.28 19.75 6.08
CA VAL A 97 -5.66 19.44 7.46
C VAL A 97 -4.45 19.57 8.40
N LEU A 98 -3.23 19.39 7.89
CA LEU A 98 -2.01 19.52 8.68
C LEU A 98 -1.69 21.01 8.92
N PRO A 99 -1.66 21.48 10.18
CA PRO A 99 -1.21 22.83 10.49
C PRO A 99 0.23 23.10 9.99
N PRO A 100 0.53 24.29 9.46
CA PRO A 100 1.88 24.68 9.03
C PRO A 100 2.97 24.44 10.09
N ASP A 101 2.66 24.65 11.37
CA ASP A 101 3.62 24.48 12.47
C ASP A 101 4.12 23.04 12.62
N HIS A 102 3.32 22.05 12.17
CA HIS A 102 3.70 20.63 12.22
C HIS A 102 4.60 20.21 11.05
N VAL A 103 4.82 21.09 10.07
CA VAL A 103 5.84 20.88 9.01
C VAL A 103 7.25 20.93 9.61
N TRP A 104 7.49 21.81 10.57
CA TRP A 104 8.81 22.03 11.17
C TRP A 104 9.23 20.95 12.18
N SER A 105 8.25 20.35 12.86
CA SER A 105 8.49 19.30 13.84
C SER A 105 7.43 18.21 13.68
N PHE A 106 7.71 17.27 12.78
CA PHE A 106 6.83 16.13 12.54
C PHE A 106 6.69 15.31 13.82
N ARG A 107 5.45 14.92 14.15
CA ARG A 107 5.17 13.92 15.17
C ARG A 107 4.07 13.01 14.71
N LEU A 108 4.28 11.71 14.78
CA LEU A 108 3.29 10.72 14.37
C LEU A 108 1.95 10.88 15.13
N SER A 109 2.01 11.29 16.41
CA SER A 109 0.82 11.55 17.24
C SER A 109 -0.07 12.66 16.67
N ASN A 110 0.52 13.71 16.08
CA ASN A 110 -0.22 14.86 15.55
C ASN A 110 -0.98 14.48 14.27
N CYS A 111 -0.56 13.41 13.59
CA CYS A 111 -1.23 12.87 12.42
C CYS A 111 -2.22 11.74 12.75
N SER A 112 -2.34 11.34 14.03
CA SER A 112 -3.14 10.19 14.48
C SER A 112 -4.52 10.56 15.07
N ALA A 113 -5.01 11.79 14.87
CA ALA A 113 -6.26 12.27 15.44
C ALA A 113 -7.51 11.49 14.92
N PRO A 114 -8.62 11.43 15.69
CA PRO A 114 -9.76 10.53 15.45
C PRO A 114 -10.54 10.75 14.15
N GLY A 115 -10.26 11.83 13.41
CA GLY A 115 -10.91 12.19 12.14
C GLY A 115 -10.28 11.58 10.89
N GLY A 116 -9.25 10.75 11.03
CA GLY A 116 -8.55 10.15 9.88
C GLY A 116 -7.70 11.19 9.16
N CYS A 117 -6.51 11.48 9.69
CA CYS A 117 -5.68 12.51 9.09
C CYS A 117 -4.90 11.90 7.92
N ASN A 118 -5.24 12.27 6.69
CA ASN A 118 -4.40 12.01 5.50
C ASN A 118 -2.98 12.63 5.64
N ALA A 119 -2.72 13.38 6.71
CA ALA A 119 -1.44 14.01 7.04
C ALA A 119 -0.25 13.03 7.13
N HIS A 120 -0.43 11.79 7.61
CA HIS A 120 0.68 10.83 7.62
C HIS A 120 1.05 10.35 6.21
N TRP A 121 0.07 10.27 5.29
CA TRP A 121 0.33 9.99 3.88
C TRP A 121 0.94 11.21 3.17
N TYR A 122 0.47 12.41 3.49
CA TYR A 122 1.02 13.67 3.00
C TYR A 122 2.49 13.82 3.40
N SER A 123 2.80 13.72 4.69
CA SER A 123 4.18 13.82 5.20
C SER A 123 5.10 12.80 4.54
N ALA A 124 4.63 11.57 4.30
CA ALA A 124 5.40 10.55 3.59
C ALA A 124 5.75 10.96 2.15
N ALA A 125 4.80 11.52 1.41
CA ALA A 125 4.97 11.92 0.01
C ALA A 125 5.68 13.28 -0.15
N ALA A 126 5.50 14.18 0.81
CA ALA A 126 6.05 15.54 0.83
C ALA A 126 7.43 15.63 1.49
N TRP A 127 7.96 14.54 2.06
CA TRP A 127 9.24 14.56 2.77
C TRP A 127 10.39 15.03 1.88
N ALA A 128 11.09 16.12 2.26
CA ALA A 128 12.04 16.82 1.40
C ALA A 128 13.20 15.94 0.94
N SER A 129 13.77 15.14 1.84
CA SER A 129 14.95 14.31 1.57
C SER A 129 14.64 12.98 0.88
N THR A 130 13.36 12.59 0.79
CA THR A 130 12.91 11.41 0.05
C THR A 130 12.95 11.69 -1.45
N TRP A 131 13.67 10.86 -2.20
CA TRP A 131 13.93 11.09 -3.63
C TRP A 131 13.81 9.84 -4.51
N ARG A 132 13.58 8.68 -3.93
CA ARG A 132 13.28 7.43 -4.64
C ARG A 132 11.85 7.03 -4.39
N LEU A 133 11.15 6.72 -5.48
CA LEU A 133 9.75 6.32 -5.48
C LEU A 133 9.58 5.06 -6.31
N GLY A 134 8.88 4.06 -5.78
CA GLY A 134 8.46 2.90 -6.55
C GLY A 134 7.09 2.44 -6.12
N CYS A 135 6.17 2.31 -7.08
CA CYS A 135 4.78 1.99 -6.79
C CYS A 135 4.23 0.91 -7.70
N SER A 136 3.23 0.19 -7.21
CA SER A 136 2.49 -0.78 -8.00
C SER A 136 1.01 -0.78 -7.63
N GLN A 137 0.18 -1.20 -8.59
CA GLN A 137 -1.25 -1.44 -8.39
C GLN A 137 -1.60 -2.89 -8.75
N ALA A 138 -2.46 -3.51 -7.94
CA ALA A 138 -3.08 -4.79 -8.26
C ALA A 138 -4.61 -4.68 -8.16
N LEU A 139 -5.31 -5.29 -9.11
CA LEU A 139 -6.77 -5.39 -9.09
C LEU A 139 -7.17 -6.74 -8.50
N CYS A 140 -7.90 -6.70 -7.40
CA CYS A 140 -8.32 -7.87 -6.65
C CYS A 140 -9.84 -7.98 -6.67
N THR A 141 -10.38 -9.15 -6.99
CA THR A 141 -11.83 -9.39 -6.87
C THR A 141 -12.21 -9.61 -5.41
N ALA A 142 -13.03 -8.75 -4.82
CA ALA A 142 -13.56 -8.92 -3.49
C ALA A 142 -14.65 -10.01 -3.49
N LYS A 143 -14.25 -11.28 -3.42
CA LYS A 143 -15.13 -12.40 -3.09
C LYS A 143 -14.96 -12.69 -1.59
N LYS A 144 -15.57 -11.88 -0.72
CA LYS A 144 -15.35 -11.90 0.76
C LYS A 144 -13.88 -11.56 1.11
N PRO A 145 -13.50 -11.26 2.39
CA PRO A 145 -12.12 -10.94 2.74
C PRO A 145 -11.18 -12.05 2.27
N SER A 146 -10.46 -11.77 1.19
CA SER A 146 -9.55 -12.69 0.56
C SER A 146 -8.34 -12.89 1.47
N CYS A 147 -8.11 -14.17 1.83
CA CYS A 147 -6.86 -14.74 2.30
C CYS A 147 -6.47 -14.58 3.78
N VAL A 148 -7.32 -15.08 4.69
CA VAL A 148 -6.91 -15.55 6.05
C VAL A 148 -6.46 -17.03 6.02
N GLN A 149 -6.37 -17.67 4.84
CA GLN A 149 -6.00 -19.10 4.76
C GLN A 149 -4.50 -19.39 4.93
N PHE A 150 -3.61 -18.39 5.03
CA PHE A 150 -2.17 -18.61 5.30
C PHE A 150 -1.76 -18.48 6.78
N ARG A 151 -2.73 -18.45 7.70
CA ARG A 151 -2.50 -18.72 9.12
C ARG A 151 -3.67 -19.50 9.69
N GLN A 152 -3.84 -20.76 9.25
CA GLN A 152 -4.23 -21.74 10.25
C GLN A 152 -3.06 -21.77 11.25
N ARG A 153 -3.22 -21.05 12.37
CA ARG A 153 -2.45 -21.33 13.58
C ARG A 153 -2.46 -22.85 13.73
N ARG A 154 -1.30 -23.49 13.82
CA ARG A 154 -1.24 -24.84 14.39
C ARG A 154 -1.93 -24.73 15.74
N THR A 155 -3.18 -25.17 15.82
CA THR A 155 -3.78 -25.51 17.09
C THR A 155 -2.92 -26.64 17.59
N ILE A 156 -2.00 -26.34 18.52
CA ILE A 156 -1.41 -27.39 19.32
C ILE A 156 -2.60 -28.00 20.04
N SER A 157 -3.06 -29.14 19.54
CA SER A 157 -4.05 -29.95 20.24
C SER A 157 -3.47 -30.15 21.64
N LYS A 158 -4.13 -29.58 22.66
CA LYS A 158 -3.87 -29.95 24.05
C LYS A 158 -4.37 -31.38 24.22
N VAL A 159 -3.65 -32.35 23.65
CA VAL A 159 -3.73 -33.72 24.13
C VAL A 159 -3.07 -33.68 25.49
N LYS A 160 -3.91 -33.76 26.52
CA LYS A 160 -3.49 -33.89 27.91
C LYS A 160 -2.72 -35.21 28.01
N PRO A 161 -1.40 -35.23 28.29
CA PRO A 161 -0.72 -36.50 28.51
C PRO A 161 -1.21 -37.08 29.85
N PRO A 162 -1.41 -38.41 29.97
CA PRO A 162 -1.55 -39.03 31.26
C PRO A 162 -0.27 -38.79 32.05
N SER A 163 -0.43 -38.49 33.33
CA SER A 163 0.64 -38.30 34.32
C SER A 163 1.72 -39.37 34.21
N THR A 164 2.95 -38.98 33.93
CA THR A 164 4.13 -39.72 34.40
C THR A 164 5.37 -38.81 34.43
N SER A 165 6.21 -39.09 35.40
CA SER A 165 7.22 -38.26 36.06
C SER A 165 8.37 -37.74 35.18
N ILE A 166 8.87 -36.57 35.57
CA ILE A 166 10.10 -35.89 35.11
C ILE A 166 11.35 -36.78 35.33
N PRO A 167 12.31 -36.78 34.40
CA PRO A 167 13.67 -36.44 34.79
C PRO A 167 14.28 -35.32 33.94
N THR A 168 14.98 -34.44 34.63
CA THR A 168 15.75 -33.30 34.17
C THR A 168 16.93 -33.73 33.29
N ALA A 169 17.09 -33.10 32.13
CA ALA A 169 18.39 -32.99 31.45
C ALA A 169 18.43 -31.75 30.56
N THR A 170 19.14 -30.73 31.03
CA THR A 170 19.53 -29.55 30.27
C THR A 170 20.64 -29.92 29.29
N ARG A 171 20.41 -29.76 27.98
CA ARG A 171 21.50 -29.51 27.02
C ARG A 171 21.08 -28.42 26.05
N THR A 172 21.92 -27.40 26.05
CA THR A 172 22.07 -26.36 25.04
C THR A 172 22.24 -26.95 23.64
N SER A 173 21.60 -26.34 22.65
CA SER A 173 22.07 -26.45 21.26
C SER A 173 21.63 -25.25 20.42
N ASN A 174 22.60 -24.37 20.15
CA ASN A 174 22.66 -23.62 18.89
C ASN A 174 22.67 -24.63 17.74
N ILE A 175 21.91 -24.41 16.66
CA ILE A 175 22.23 -24.93 15.32
C ILE A 175 21.63 -24.00 14.27
N LEU A 176 22.51 -23.19 13.68
CA LEU A 176 22.41 -22.77 12.29
C LEU A 176 22.78 -23.95 11.39
N ARG A 177 22.24 -23.91 10.17
CA ARG A 177 22.51 -24.74 8.96
C ARG A 177 21.61 -25.96 8.78
N ARG A 178 20.84 -25.96 7.69
CA ARG A 178 21.35 -26.37 6.37
C ARG A 178 20.37 -26.05 5.24
N THR A 179 20.86 -25.32 4.25
CA THR A 179 20.36 -25.35 2.88
C THR A 179 20.68 -26.70 2.24
N LYS A 180 19.80 -27.17 1.34
CA LYS A 180 20.09 -27.63 -0.04
C LYS A 180 19.03 -28.62 -0.53
N TYR A 181 18.58 -28.36 -1.76
CA TYR A 181 17.71 -29.18 -2.59
C TYR A 181 18.05 -30.68 -2.58
N MET A 182 17.04 -31.54 -2.46
CA MET A 182 16.94 -32.82 -3.19
C MET A 182 15.47 -33.19 -3.41
N THR A 183 15.18 -33.46 -4.68
CA THR A 183 13.96 -34.03 -5.25
C THR A 183 13.81 -35.52 -4.91
N SER A 184 12.57 -36.00 -4.73
CA SER A 184 12.06 -37.30 -5.23
C SER A 184 10.94 -37.83 -4.32
N ALA A 185 9.69 -37.67 -4.74
CA ALA A 185 8.66 -38.68 -4.52
C ALA A 185 7.50 -38.45 -5.51
N LYS A 186 7.36 -39.36 -6.47
CA LYS A 186 6.15 -39.53 -7.29
C LYS A 186 5.04 -40.08 -6.39
N SER A 187 3.83 -39.56 -6.50
CA SER A 187 2.62 -40.37 -6.28
C SER A 187 1.42 -39.84 -7.07
N SER A 188 0.99 -40.71 -8.00
CA SER A 188 -0.32 -40.93 -8.63
C SER A 188 -1.38 -39.82 -8.70
N TRP A 189 -1.76 -39.58 -9.95
CA TRP A 189 -2.98 -38.98 -10.51
C TRP A 189 -4.25 -39.82 -10.21
N PHE A 190 -5.43 -39.22 -10.46
CA PHE A 190 -6.86 -39.65 -10.33
C PHE A 190 -7.63 -39.07 -9.12
N GLN A 191 -8.87 -38.56 -9.24
CA GLN A 191 -9.72 -38.12 -10.36
C GLN A 191 -10.89 -37.29 -9.77
N ASP A 192 -11.49 -36.47 -10.63
CA ASP A 192 -12.64 -35.58 -10.35
C ASP A 192 -13.92 -36.33 -9.93
N TYR A 193 -14.69 -35.74 -9.01
CA TYR A 193 -16.08 -36.14 -8.76
C TYR A 193 -17.06 -35.23 -9.49
N VAL A 194 -17.73 -35.82 -10.47
CA VAL A 194 -18.90 -35.34 -11.20
C VAL A 194 -20.17 -35.55 -10.37
N THR A 195 -21.12 -34.64 -10.61
CA THR A 195 -22.53 -34.56 -10.20
C THR A 195 -23.31 -35.88 -10.10
N THR A 196 -24.17 -35.96 -9.09
CA THR A 196 -25.41 -36.75 -9.11
C THR A 196 -26.57 -35.92 -8.59
N ASP A 197 -27.53 -35.66 -9.48
CA ASP A 197 -28.93 -35.34 -9.19
C ASP A 197 -29.73 -36.65 -9.31
N SER A 198 -30.56 -36.99 -8.32
CA SER A 198 -31.88 -37.57 -8.56
C SER A 198 -32.67 -37.77 -7.26
N SER A 199 -33.88 -37.17 -7.27
CA SER A 199 -35.15 -37.74 -6.82
C SER A 199 -35.41 -38.00 -5.33
N ASN A 200 -36.34 -37.23 -4.77
CA ASN A 200 -37.50 -37.83 -4.10
C ASN A 200 -38.74 -36.94 -4.23
N ARG A 201 -39.77 -37.45 -4.93
CA ARG A 201 -41.09 -36.84 -5.11
C ARG A 201 -42.00 -37.24 -3.93
N ARG A 202 -42.79 -36.31 -3.41
CA ARG A 202 -44.17 -36.59 -2.95
C ARG A 202 -45.12 -35.57 -3.55
N LYS A 203 -46.24 -36.08 -4.06
CA LYS A 203 -47.31 -35.42 -4.81
C LYS A 203 -48.31 -34.76 -3.86
N GLU A 204 -48.86 -33.62 -4.26
CA GLU A 204 -50.28 -33.28 -4.08
C GLU A 204 -50.74 -32.42 -5.28
N SER A 205 -51.96 -32.67 -5.75
CA SER A 205 -52.55 -32.24 -7.03
C SER A 205 -53.47 -31.01 -6.89
N PRO A 206 -53.84 -30.34 -8.01
CA PRO A 206 -54.32 -28.96 -8.03
C PRO A 206 -55.86 -28.85 -8.09
N LEU A 207 -56.45 -27.84 -7.42
CA LEU A 207 -57.61 -27.03 -7.87
C LEU A 207 -58.16 -26.15 -6.72
N HIS A 208 -57.93 -24.83 -6.82
CA HIS A 208 -58.95 -23.76 -6.94
C HIS A 208 -58.70 -22.47 -6.12
N ARG A 209 -58.77 -21.37 -6.87
CA ARG A 209 -59.10 -19.97 -6.54
C ARG A 209 -58.18 -19.14 -5.65
N GLY A 210 -57.72 -18.05 -6.28
CA GLY A 210 -56.79 -17.07 -5.76
C GLY A 210 -57.23 -16.32 -4.51
N ILE A 211 -56.23 -16.04 -3.69
CA ILE A 211 -56.14 -14.88 -2.82
C ILE A 211 -54.71 -14.40 -2.96
N VAL A 212 -54.52 -13.14 -3.37
CA VAL A 212 -53.23 -12.44 -3.31
C VAL A 212 -53.12 -11.82 -1.93
N PRO A 213 -52.10 -12.17 -1.14
CA PRO A 213 -51.54 -11.21 -0.20
C PRO A 213 -50.10 -10.91 -0.60
N GLN A 214 -49.85 -9.62 -0.72
CA GLN A 214 -48.55 -8.99 -0.88
C GLN A 214 -47.51 -9.66 0.02
N THR A 215 -46.54 -10.33 -0.58
CA THR A 215 -45.32 -10.72 0.12
C THR A 215 -44.13 -10.22 -0.70
N GLU A 216 -43.30 -9.47 0.02
CA GLU A 216 -42.18 -8.70 -0.46
C GLU A 216 -41.30 -9.53 -1.42
N ASN A 217 -41.19 -9.06 -2.66
CA ASN A 217 -40.14 -9.48 -3.56
C ASN A 217 -38.79 -9.05 -2.94
N LYS A 218 -38.20 -9.91 -2.11
CA LYS A 218 -36.75 -9.94 -1.94
C LYS A 218 -36.15 -10.40 -3.25
N VAL A 219 -36.01 -9.44 -4.17
CA VAL A 219 -35.06 -9.54 -5.27
C VAL A 219 -33.74 -9.96 -4.63
N LYS A 220 -33.29 -11.19 -4.90
CA LYS A 220 -31.93 -11.61 -4.60
C LYS A 220 -31.03 -10.66 -5.38
N GLN A 221 -30.60 -9.59 -4.72
CA GLN A 221 -29.62 -8.66 -5.26
C GLN A 221 -28.37 -9.51 -5.49
N HIS A 222 -28.12 -9.85 -6.75
CA HIS A 222 -26.85 -10.45 -7.15
C HIS A 222 -25.77 -9.52 -6.61
N SER A 223 -25.02 -9.97 -5.60
CA SER A 223 -23.89 -9.22 -5.07
C SER A 223 -22.86 -9.15 -6.18
N GLU A 224 -22.90 -8.08 -6.96
CA GLU A 224 -21.93 -7.78 -8.00
C GLU A 224 -20.52 -7.90 -7.41
N THR A 225 -19.66 -8.66 -8.07
CA THR A 225 -18.27 -8.86 -7.63
C THR A 225 -17.55 -7.51 -7.68
N LYS A 226 -17.28 -6.93 -6.50
CA LYS A 226 -16.57 -5.66 -6.41
C LYS A 226 -15.09 -5.89 -6.71
N ILE A 227 -14.54 -5.18 -7.70
CA ILE A 227 -13.10 -5.16 -7.94
C ILE A 227 -12.51 -4.06 -7.05
N LEU A 228 -11.43 -4.38 -6.33
CA LEU A 228 -10.69 -3.44 -5.51
C LEU A 228 -9.31 -3.21 -6.13
N ALA A 229 -8.92 -1.95 -6.31
CA ALA A 229 -7.56 -1.59 -6.68
C ALA A 229 -6.74 -1.35 -5.41
N TYR A 230 -5.69 -2.14 -5.22
CA TYR A 230 -4.69 -2.00 -4.17
C TYR A 230 -3.47 -1.30 -4.75
N THR A 231 -3.24 -0.05 -4.36
CA THR A 231 -2.09 0.74 -4.79
C THR A 231 -1.15 0.93 -3.62
N PHE A 232 0.12 0.58 -3.82
CA PHE A 232 1.18 0.79 -2.83
C PHE A 232 2.30 1.61 -3.46
N CYS A 233 2.79 2.59 -2.71
CA CYS A 233 3.99 3.35 -3.06
C CYS A 233 4.99 3.24 -1.93
N ASN A 234 6.22 2.87 -2.28
CA ASN A 234 7.37 2.81 -1.40
C ASN A 234 8.27 4.03 -1.65
N TYR A 235 8.76 4.63 -0.56
CA TYR A 235 9.48 5.90 -0.54
C TYR A 235 10.84 5.72 0.13
N GLY A 236 11.90 6.20 -0.53
CA GLY A 236 13.27 6.04 -0.11
C GLY A 236 14.12 7.32 -0.23
N PRO A 237 15.02 7.61 0.72
CA PRO A 237 15.05 7.07 2.09
C PRO A 237 13.73 7.34 2.85
N ALA A 238 13.48 6.60 3.92
CA ALA A 238 12.28 6.77 4.74
C ALA A 238 12.22 8.16 5.38
N GLY A 239 11.07 8.81 5.24
CA GLY A 239 10.71 10.02 5.98
C GLY A 239 9.92 9.71 7.25
N ASN A 240 9.08 10.68 7.66
CA ASN A 240 8.24 10.60 8.85
C ASN A 240 9.04 10.30 10.12
N ILE A 241 10.19 10.96 10.25
CA ILE A 241 11.08 10.83 11.40
C ILE A 241 10.60 11.80 12.47
N ASP A 242 10.23 11.28 13.64
CA ASP A 242 9.74 12.10 14.75
C ASP A 242 10.76 13.17 15.15
N GLY A 243 10.28 14.40 15.31
CA GLY A 243 11.07 15.57 15.67
C GLY A 243 11.75 16.28 14.49
N PHE A 244 11.83 15.64 13.31
CA PHE A 244 12.41 16.25 12.11
C PHE A 244 11.34 16.98 11.29
N PRO A 245 11.73 17.99 10.50
CA PRO A 245 10.79 18.65 9.60
C PRO A 245 10.42 17.74 8.42
N ILE A 246 9.17 17.84 7.93
CA ILE A 246 8.77 17.24 6.65
C ILE A 246 9.61 17.85 5.53
N TYR A 247 9.74 19.16 5.55
CA TYR A 247 10.62 19.96 4.71
C TYR A 247 10.94 21.27 5.45
N GLU A 248 12.01 21.95 5.05
CA GLU A 248 12.36 23.23 5.67
C GLU A 248 11.56 24.35 5.04
N ALA A 249 10.79 25.10 5.83
CA ALA A 249 9.93 26.13 5.27
C ALA A 249 10.69 27.44 5.01
N GLY A 250 10.35 28.11 3.91
CA GLY A 250 10.99 29.36 3.49
C GLY A 250 11.04 29.51 1.98
N HIS A 251 11.84 30.47 1.51
CA HIS A 251 11.95 30.77 0.08
C HIS A 251 12.40 29.55 -0.72
N THR A 252 11.72 29.31 -1.83
CA THR A 252 11.98 28.18 -2.72
C THR A 252 13.46 28.07 -3.06
N CYS A 253 14.00 26.85 -2.96
CA CYS A 253 15.40 26.53 -3.25
C CYS A 253 16.48 27.24 -2.41
N ALA A 254 16.10 27.97 -1.35
CA ALA A 254 17.07 28.68 -0.51
C ALA A 254 18.03 27.75 0.26
N ASN A 255 17.67 26.47 0.44
CA ASN A 255 18.49 25.49 1.15
C ASN A 255 18.53 24.14 0.43
N CYS A 256 18.65 24.15 -0.90
CA CYS A 256 18.88 22.91 -1.65
C CYS A 256 20.21 22.24 -1.23
N PRO A 257 20.29 20.89 -1.19
CA PRO A 257 21.51 20.17 -0.80
C PRO A 257 22.75 20.60 -1.59
N GLN A 258 23.93 20.55 -0.98
CA GLN A 258 25.17 20.96 -1.66
C GLN A 258 25.41 20.18 -2.95
N GLY A 259 25.81 20.87 -4.02
CA GLY A 259 26.03 20.27 -5.34
C GLY A 259 24.73 19.97 -6.11
N SER A 260 23.62 20.58 -5.71
CA SER A 260 22.35 20.51 -6.44
C SER A 260 22.04 21.78 -7.23
N LEU A 261 21.27 21.61 -8.30
CA LEU A 261 20.64 22.67 -9.08
C LEU A 261 19.17 22.77 -8.67
N CYS A 262 18.71 24.01 -8.53
CA CYS A 262 17.30 24.30 -8.35
C CYS A 262 16.60 24.30 -9.72
N GLY A 263 15.66 23.38 -9.86
CA GLY A 263 14.78 23.29 -11.01
C GLY A 263 15.42 22.66 -12.25
N ASP A 264 14.54 22.20 -13.14
CA ASP A 264 14.84 21.76 -14.50
C ASP A 264 13.74 22.26 -15.46
N ARG A 265 13.73 21.78 -16.71
CA ARG A 265 12.71 22.16 -17.71
C ARG A 265 11.29 21.78 -17.33
N THR A 266 11.11 20.82 -16.42
CA THR A 266 9.83 20.22 -16.04
C THR A 266 9.30 20.69 -14.69
N HIS A 267 10.18 20.96 -13.72
CA HIS A 267 9.84 21.38 -12.35
C HIS A 267 10.84 22.45 -11.91
N ARG A 268 10.39 23.64 -11.55
CA ARG A 268 11.30 24.80 -11.34
C ARG A 268 11.75 24.97 -9.89
N ALA A 269 11.08 24.32 -8.96
CA ALA A 269 11.25 24.53 -7.53
C ALA A 269 11.84 23.32 -6.79
N LEU A 270 12.26 22.29 -7.53
CA LEU A 270 12.81 21.06 -6.97
C LEU A 270 14.33 21.01 -7.09
N CYS A 271 15.00 20.60 -6.01
CA CYS A 271 16.44 20.39 -5.99
C CYS A 271 16.79 19.09 -6.74
N SER A 272 17.74 19.16 -7.66
CA SER A 272 18.29 18.03 -8.43
C SER A 272 19.80 17.95 -8.23
N VAL A 273 20.34 16.78 -7.90
CA VAL A 273 21.76 16.60 -7.55
C VAL A 273 22.55 16.04 -8.73
N LEU A 274 23.82 16.42 -8.87
CA LEU A 274 24.76 15.77 -9.79
C LEU A 274 24.73 14.24 -9.62
N GLY A 275 24.45 13.51 -10.70
CA GLY A 275 24.32 12.05 -10.69
C GLY A 275 22.89 11.52 -10.54
N ASP A 276 21.88 12.39 -10.40
CA ASP A 276 20.50 12.00 -10.57
C ASP A 276 20.21 11.56 -12.04
N PRO A 277 19.26 10.63 -12.29
CA PRO A 277 19.03 10.03 -13.62
C PRO A 277 18.80 11.00 -14.78
N ASP A 278 18.18 12.15 -14.51
CA ASP A 278 17.83 13.16 -15.53
C ASP A 278 18.69 14.43 -15.42
N PHE A 279 19.80 14.39 -14.67
CA PHE A 279 20.64 15.57 -14.49
C PHE A 279 21.31 15.93 -15.81
N VAL A 280 20.90 17.04 -16.42
CA VAL A 280 21.55 17.60 -17.62
C VAL A 280 22.52 18.68 -17.15
N THR A 281 23.82 18.45 -17.35
CA THR A 281 24.79 19.54 -17.32
C THR A 281 24.53 20.40 -18.55
N GLU A 282 23.97 21.59 -18.38
CA GLU A 282 24.11 22.63 -19.42
C GLU A 282 25.61 23.00 -19.45
N THR A 283 26.34 22.38 -20.38
CA THR A 283 27.71 22.77 -20.77
C THR A 283 27.66 23.92 -21.75
#